data_AF-A0A1H3NLI7-F1
#
_entry.id   AF-A0A1H3NLI7-F1
#
_cell.length_a   1.000
_cell.length_b   1.000
_cell.length_c   1.000
_cell.angle_alpha   90.00
_cell.angle_beta   90.00
_cell.angle_gamma   90.00
#
_symmetry.space_group_name_H-M   'P 1'
#
loop_
_entity.id
_entity.type
_entity.pdbx_description
1 polymer ?
#
loop_
_entity_poly.entity_id
_entity_poly.type
_entity_poly.pdbx_seq_one_letter_code
_entity_poly.pdbx_strand_id
1 'polypeptide(L)'
;MKKPVFIYNNPNAACVFCCRTHNPHPDYKHEPIVTTRMAADDSEHEVCINCYCDIIETSERTNKDLPLILRERVNLSRLLNKASLPKCRP
;
A
#
# COMPACT_ATOMS: atom_id res chain seq x y z
N MET A 1 16.27 -4.39 -8.70
CA MET A 1 15.61 -3.53 -7.70
C MET A 1 16.29 -3.68 -6.35
N LYS A 2 16.29 -2.62 -5.52
CA LYS A 2 16.60 -2.79 -4.09
C LYS A 2 15.45 -3.55 -3.43
N LYS A 3 15.78 -4.47 -2.52
CA LYS A 3 14.78 -5.19 -1.73
C LYS A 3 13.98 -4.17 -0.89
N PRO A 4 12.66 -4.35 -0.72
CA PRO A 4 11.88 -3.49 0.15
C PRO A 4 12.40 -3.60 1.59
N VAL A 5 12.42 -2.48 2.30
CA VAL A 5 12.67 -2.48 3.75
C VAL A 5 11.32 -2.42 4.44
N PHE A 6 10.98 -3.49 5.14
CA PHE A 6 9.74 -3.57 5.91
C PHE A 6 9.95 -3.04 7.32
N ILE A 7 8.99 -2.25 7.77
CA ILE A 7 8.90 -1.65 9.09
C ILE A 7 7.88 -2.46 9.89
N TYR A 8 8.32 -2.94 11.04
CA TYR A 8 7.53 -3.73 11.98
C TYR A 8 7.23 -2.90 13.23
N ASN A 9 6.17 -3.25 13.96
CA ASN A 9 5.84 -2.67 15.26
C ASN A 9 5.71 -1.13 15.29
N ASN A 10 5.40 -0.49 14.14
CA ASN A 10 5.13 0.93 14.08
C ASN A 10 3.67 1.20 14.46
N PRO A 11 3.36 1.82 15.62
CA PRO A 11 1.99 2.06 16.06
C PRO A 11 1.23 3.05 15.16
N ASN A 12 1.95 3.83 14.34
CA ASN A 12 1.37 4.81 13.41
C ASN A 12 1.27 4.26 11.98
N ALA A 13 1.51 2.97 11.76
CA ALA A 13 1.48 2.38 10.42
C ALA A 13 0.08 2.50 9.79
N ALA A 14 0.03 3.03 8.57
CA ALA A 14 -1.22 3.11 7.81
C ALA A 14 -0.96 2.87 6.32
N CYS A 15 -1.72 1.95 5.72
CA CYS A 15 -1.61 1.71 4.28
C CYS A 15 -2.38 2.77 3.48
N VAL A 16 -1.70 3.45 2.55
CA VAL A 16 -2.34 4.46 1.68
C VAL A 16 -3.45 3.89 0.78
N PHE A 17 -3.41 2.58 0.50
CA PHE A 17 -4.34 1.92 -0.43
C PHE A 17 -5.53 1.26 0.26
N CYS A 18 -5.31 0.51 1.35
CA CYS A 18 -6.38 -0.21 2.04
C CYS A 18 -6.76 0.37 3.40
N CYS A 19 -6.13 1.48 3.83
CA CYS A 19 -6.34 2.17 5.10
C CYS A 19 -6.22 1.32 6.37
N ARG A 20 -5.80 0.05 6.27
CA ARG A 20 -5.56 -0.78 7.46
C ARG A 20 -4.43 -0.16 8.28
N THR A 21 -4.63 -0.18 9.59
CA THR A 21 -3.63 0.21 10.59
C THR A 21 -3.18 -0.98 11.44
N HIS A 22 -4.00 -2.04 11.50
CA HIS A 22 -3.76 -3.24 12.31
C HIS A 22 -3.74 -4.51 11.48
N ASN A 23 -3.02 -5.52 11.97
CA ASN A 23 -2.91 -6.82 11.35
C ASN A 23 -4.32 -7.43 11.13
N PRO A 24 -4.65 -7.86 9.90
CA PRO A 24 -5.97 -8.40 9.59
C PRO A 24 -6.23 -9.78 10.23
N HIS A 25 -5.19 -10.47 10.72
CA HIS A 25 -5.35 -11.77 11.35
C HIS A 25 -6.07 -11.65 12.70
N PRO A 26 -7.08 -12.49 13.00
CA PRO A 26 -7.88 -12.38 14.22
C PRO A 26 -7.07 -12.39 15.51
N ASP A 27 -6.04 -13.22 15.58
CA ASP A 27 -5.21 -13.38 16.78
C ASP A 27 -4.26 -12.21 17.03
N TYR A 28 -3.99 -11.40 15.99
CA TYR A 28 -3.01 -10.31 16.01
C TYR A 28 -3.66 -8.94 15.81
N LYS A 29 -4.98 -8.80 16.00
CA LYS A 29 -5.72 -7.53 15.76
C LYS A 29 -5.18 -6.32 16.52
N HIS A 30 -4.45 -6.53 17.61
CA HIS A 30 -3.84 -5.48 18.43
C HIS A 30 -2.47 -5.04 17.91
N GLU A 31 -1.89 -5.79 16.97
CA GLU A 31 -0.60 -5.48 16.36
C GLU A 31 -0.78 -4.55 15.16
N PRO A 32 0.14 -3.60 14.94
CA PRO A 32 0.14 -2.78 13.74
C PRO A 32 0.45 -3.61 12.49
N ILE A 33 -0.02 -3.15 11.32
CA ILE A 33 0.40 -3.76 10.05
C ILE A 33 1.89 -3.59 9.78
N VAL A 34 2.48 -4.56 9.09
CA VAL A 34 3.83 -4.42 8.50
C VAL A 34 3.74 -3.55 7.26
N THR A 35 4.55 -2.49 7.18
CA THR A 35 4.56 -1.54 6.05
C THR A 35 5.93 -1.41 5.41
N THR A 36 5.98 -0.93 4.17
CA THR A 36 7.18 -0.44 3.51
C THR A 36 6.89 0.90 2.86
N ARG A 37 7.94 1.65 2.51
CA ARG A 37 7.81 2.90 1.76
C ARG A 37 8.16 2.66 0.32
N MET A 38 7.26 3.07 -0.57
CA MET A 38 7.48 3.03 -2.01
C MET A 38 7.46 4.45 -2.57
N ALA A 39 8.43 4.77 -3.43
CA ALA A 39 8.49 6.06 -4.10
C ALA A 39 7.76 5.99 -5.45
N ALA A 40 6.83 6.92 -5.67
CA ALA A 40 6.31 7.25 -6.99
C ALA A 40 6.40 8.76 -7.17
N ASP A 41 7.00 9.19 -8.29
CA ASP A 41 7.27 10.61 -8.55
C ASP A 41 8.07 11.22 -7.39
N ASP A 42 7.67 12.40 -6.89
CA ASP A 42 8.30 13.11 -5.79
C ASP A 42 7.68 12.80 -4.42
N SER A 43 7.01 11.65 -4.27
CA SER A 43 6.30 11.28 -3.04
C SER A 43 6.61 9.85 -2.58
N GLU A 44 6.79 9.71 -1.26
CA GLU A 44 6.82 8.40 -0.61
C GLU A 44 5.42 8.00 -0.15
N HIS A 45 5.09 6.73 -0.35
CA HIS A 45 3.82 6.15 0.03
C HIS A 45 4.04 4.99 1.00
N GLU A 46 3.38 5.04 2.16
CA GLU A 46 3.36 3.91 3.10
C GLU A 46 2.36 2.85 2.62
N VAL A 47 2.87 1.64 2.41
CA VAL A 47 2.12 0.52 1.81
C VAL A 47 2.27 -0.70 2.70
N CYS A 48 1.17 -1.37 3.05
CA CYS A 48 1.24 -2.62 3.81
C CYS A 48 1.82 -3.76 2.97
N ILE A 49 2.36 -4.79 3.63
CA ILE A 49 2.94 -5.97 2.97
C ILE A 49 2.00 -6.61 1.94
N ASN A 50 0.71 -6.73 2.24
CA ASN A 50 -0.27 -7.30 1.31
C ASN A 50 -0.44 -6.44 0.05
N CYS A 51 -0.63 -5.13 0.20
CA CYS A 51 -0.76 -4.24 -0.94
C CYS A 51 0.54 -4.12 -1.75
N TYR A 52 1.70 -4.28 -1.10
CA TYR A 52 2.99 -4.38 -1.78
C TYR A 52 3.04 -5.63 -2.65
N CYS A 53 2.69 -6.80 -2.11
CA CYS A 53 2.62 -8.06 -2.87
C CYS A 53 1.68 -7.94 -4.08
N ASP A 54 0.49 -7.35 -3.92
CA ASP A 54 -0.44 -7.13 -5.05
C ASP A 54 0.23 -6.32 -6.19
N ILE A 55 1.05 -5.33 -5.84
CA ILE A 55 1.73 -4.45 -6.81
C ILE A 55 2.83 -5.24 -7.53
N ILE A 56 3.58 -6.08 -6.81
CA ILE A 56 4.57 -7.00 -7.39
C ILE A 56 3.91 -7.97 -8.36
N GLU A 57 2.86 -8.68 -7.92
CA GLU A 57 2.12 -9.63 -8.76
C GLU A 57 1.50 -8.94 -9.99
N THR A 58 1.00 -7.72 -9.84
CA THR A 58 0.47 -6.95 -10.97
C THR A 58 1.57 -6.55 -11.96
N SER A 59 2.72 -6.11 -11.47
CA SER A 59 3.88 -5.80 -12.31
C SER A 59 4.34 -7.01 -13.11
N GLU A 60 4.50 -8.16 -12.46
CA GLU A 60 4.91 -9.42 -13.08
C GLU A 60 3.88 -9.88 -14.12
N ARG A 61 2.59 -9.90 -13.76
CA ARG A 61 1.51 -10.33 -14.65
C ARG A 61 1.34 -9.44 -15.89
N THR A 62 1.59 -8.14 -15.75
CA THR A 62 1.40 -7.16 -16.84
C THR A 62 2.68 -6.80 -17.58
N ASN A 63 3.84 -7.31 -17.11
CA ASN A 63 5.16 -6.94 -17.58
C ASN A 63 5.39 -5.41 -17.60
N LYS A 64 4.80 -4.70 -16.61
CA LYS A 64 4.94 -3.26 -16.43
C LYS A 64 5.86 -2.96 -15.26
N ASP A 65 6.57 -1.83 -15.33
CA ASP A 65 7.44 -1.39 -14.25
C ASP A 65 6.67 -1.08 -12.94
N LEU A 66 7.25 -1.45 -11.81
CA LEU A 66 6.67 -1.22 -10.48
C LEU A 66 6.33 0.25 -10.18
N PRO A 67 7.22 1.23 -10.47
CA PRO A 67 6.87 2.64 -10.34
C PRO A 67 5.65 3.06 -11.17
N LEU A 68 5.45 2.47 -12.35
CA LEU A 68 4.28 2.75 -13.18
C LEU A 68 3.00 2.21 -12.52
N ILE A 69 3.03 0.96 -12.05
CA ILE A 69 1.89 0.37 -11.32
C ILE A 69 1.55 1.18 -10.06
N LEU A 70 2.57 1.60 -9.31
CA LEU A 70 2.39 2.43 -8.12
C LEU A 70 1.75 3.78 -8.46
N ARG A 71 2.26 4.47 -9.49
CA ARG A 71 1.72 5.75 -9.98
C ARG A 71 0.25 5.60 -10.43
N GLU A 72 -0.06 4.56 -11.20
CA GLU A 72 -1.42 4.25 -11.63
C GLU A 72 -2.35 4.07 -10.41
N ARG A 73 -1.94 3.28 -9.41
CA ARG A 73 -2.73 3.03 -8.19
C ARG A 73 -2.93 4.30 -7.36
N VAL A 74 -1.90 5.14 -7.21
CA VAL A 74 -1.99 6.43 -6.50
C VAL A 74 -2.95 7.38 -7.22
N ASN A 75 -2.88 7.46 -8.55
CA ASN A 75 -3.77 8.31 -9.35
C ASN A 75 -5.23 7.85 -9.27
N LEU A 76 -5.47 6.54 -9.35
CA LEU A 76 -6.81 5.97 -9.14
C LEU A 76 -7.34 6.30 -7.73
N SER A 77 -6.52 6.11 -6.69
CA SER A 77 -6.88 6.50 -5.34
C SER A 77 -7.24 7.98 -5.25
N ARG A 78 -6.51 8.89 -5.91
CA ARG A 78 -6.83 10.33 -5.93
C ARG A 78 -8.18 10.61 -6.61
N LEU A 79 -8.44 9.97 -7.74
CA LEU A 79 -9.70 10.13 -8.49
C LEU A 79 -10.92 9.65 -7.70
N LEU A 80 -10.83 8.47 -7.07
CA LEU A 80 -11.91 7.93 -6.24
C LEU A 80 -12.28 8.89 -5.09
N ASN A 81 -11.29 9.55 -4.49
CA ASN A 81 -11.51 10.49 -3.39
C ASN A 81 -12.23 11.74 -3.84
N LYS A 82 -11.83 12.24 -5.01
CA LYS A 82 -12.46 13.41 -5.63
C LYS A 82 -13.92 13.11 -5.98
N ALA A 83 -14.22 11.87 -6.33
CA ALA A 83 -15.59 11.40 -6.58
C ALA A 83 -16.39 11.09 -5.30
N SER A 84 -15.84 11.38 -4.11
CA SER A 84 -16.43 11.03 -2.80
C SER A 84 -16.74 9.54 -2.65
N LEU A 85 -16.10 8.68 -3.45
CA LEU A 85 -16.17 7.25 -3.29
C LEU A 85 -15.19 6.87 -2.17
N PRO A 86 -15.64 6.16 -1.13
CA PRO A 86 -14.79 5.84 0.00
C PRO A 86 -13.58 5.03 -0.48
N LYS A 87 -12.37 5.47 -0.12
CA LYS A 87 -11.10 4.73 -0.39
C LYS A 87 -11.14 3.36 0.26
N CYS A 88 -11.85 3.30 1.39
CA CYS A 88 -11.86 2.21 2.34
C CYS A 88 -13.27 2.15 2.93
N ARG A 89 -13.94 0.99 2.77
CA ARG A 89 -15.18 0.72 3.50
C ARG A 89 -14.76 0.23 4.90
N PRO A 90 -15.33 0.79 5.99
CA PRO A 90 -15.18 0.16 7.30
C PRO A 90 -15.73 -1.26 7.30
#